data_AF-A0A970UV40-F1
#
_entry.id   AF-A0A970UV40-F1
#
_cell.length_a   1.000
_cell.length_b   1.000
_cell.length_c   1.000
_cell.angle_alpha   90.00
_cell.angle_beta   90.00
_cell.angle_gamma   90.00
#
_symmetry.space_group_name_H-M   'P 1'
#
loop_
_entity.id
_entity.type
_entity.pdbx_description
1 polymer ?
#
loop_
_entity_poly.entity_id
_entity_poly.type
_entity_poly.pdbx_seq_one_letter_code
_entity_poly.pdbx_strand_id
1 'polypeptide(L)' 'MSKHFFSFLEDTIKNHWDAPAMTDYETDFTMTYGEVAEHIAQLHLLFKEMGLKKGEKVALCG' A
#
# COMPACT_ATOMS: atom_id res chain seq x y z
N MET A 1 6.29 23.93 2.14
CA MET A 1 5.06 23.16 2.43
C MET A 1 5.48 21.73 2.73
N SER A 2 5.16 21.20 3.90
CA SER A 2 5.39 19.79 4.22
C SER A 2 4.50 18.93 3.33
N LYS A 3 5.08 18.06 2.49
CA LYS A 3 4.28 17.06 1.77
C LYS A 3 3.70 16.09 2.80
N HIS A 4 2.39 15.85 2.74
CA HIS A 4 1.76 14.80 3.53
C HIS A 4 2.32 13.45 3.10
N PHE A 5 2.61 12.55 4.04
CA PHE A 5 3.24 11.25 3.76
C PHE A 5 2.52 10.48 2.65
N PHE A 6 1.18 10.43 2.69
CA PHE A 6 0.37 9.77 1.66
C PHE A 6 0.57 10.34 0.25
N SER A 7 0.74 11.66 0.11
CA SER A 7 1.00 12.27 -1.20
C SER A 7 2.37 11.88 -1.75
N PHE A 8 3.39 11.81 -0.88
CA PHE A 8 4.71 11.33 -1.28
C PHE A 8 4.69 9.84 -1.67
N LEU A 9 3.97 9.01 -0.93
CA LEU A 9 3.81 7.59 -1.23
C LEU A 9 3.10 7.39 -2.57
N GLU A 10 2.00 8.11 -2.81
CA GLU A 10 1.26 8.07 -4.07
C GLU A 10 2.11 8.51 -5.26
N ASP A 11 2.84 9.63 -5.14
CA ASP A 11 3.79 10.10 -6.16
C ASP A 11 4.85 9.03 -6.47
N THR A 12 5.41 8.41 -5.43
CA THR A 12 6.46 7.38 -5.57
C THR A 12 5.94 6.14 -6.30
N ILE A 13 4.79 5.62 -5.88
CA ILE A 13 4.17 4.44 -6.51
C ILE A 13 3.91 4.69 -8.00
N LYS A 14 3.35 5.86 -8.37
CA LYS A 14 3.05 6.18 -9.76
C LYS A 14 4.31 6.33 -10.62
N ASN A 15 5.36 6.96 -10.08
CA ASN A 15 6.59 7.23 -10.82
C ASN A 15 7.48 5.98 -10.99
N HIS A 16 7.29 4.96 -10.16
CA HIS A 16 8.12 3.74 -10.13
C HIS A 16 7.31 2.47 -10.40
N TRP A 17 6.19 2.57 -11.11
CA TRP A 17 5.18 1.51 -11.26
C TRP A 17 5.75 0.09 -11.46
N ASP A 18 6.62 -0.09 -12.46
CA ASP A 18 7.20 -1.41 -12.81
C ASP A 18 8.51 -1.74 -12.05
N ALA A 19 9.00 -0.83 -11.20
CA ALA A 19 10.23 -1.03 -10.45
C ALA A 19 9.99 -1.93 -9.23
N PRO A 20 11.01 -2.68 -8.77
CA PRO A 20 10.91 -3.47 -7.54
C PRO A 20 10.72 -2.57 -6.32
N ALA A 21 9.84 -2.97 -5.41
CA ALA A 21 9.47 -2.22 -4.22
C ALA A 21 9.77 -2.98 -2.92
N MET A 22 9.37 -4.25 -2.85
CA MET A 22 9.50 -5.07 -1.63
C MET A 22 9.90 -6.50 -2.00
N THR A 23 10.95 -7.01 -1.35
CA THR A 23 11.42 -8.39 -1.53
C THR A 23 11.27 -9.15 -0.23
N ASP A 24 10.63 -10.31 -0.29
CA ASP A 24 10.52 -11.27 0.80
C ASP A 24 11.87 -11.99 0.98
N TYR A 25 12.41 -11.97 2.20
CA TYR A 25 13.75 -12.47 2.49
C TYR A 25 13.84 -13.99 2.58
N GLU A 26 12.70 -14.70 2.70
CA GLU A 26 12.67 -16.17 2.80
C GLU A 26 12.46 -16.82 1.43
N THR A 27 11.67 -16.17 0.58
CA THR A 27 11.22 -16.72 -0.70
C THR A 27 11.88 -16.06 -1.92
N ASP A 28 12.66 -14.99 -1.71
CA ASP A 28 13.22 -14.12 -2.76
C ASP A 28 12.16 -13.48 -3.68
N PHE A 29 10.87 -13.60 -3.35
CA PHE A 29 9.78 -13.04 -4.12
C PHE A 29 9.80 -11.52 -4.02
N THR A 30 9.81 -10.82 -5.16
CA THR A 30 9.84 -9.37 -5.23
C THR A 30 8.56 -8.82 -5.84
N MET A 31 7.87 -7.97 -5.08
CA MET A 31 6.75 -7.17 -5.56
C MET A 31 7.24 -5.86 -6.17
N THR A 32 6.63 -5.48 -7.28
CA THR A 32 6.74 -4.16 -7.90
C THR A 32 5.91 -3.10 -7.15
N TYR A 33 6.17 -1.82 -7.40
CA TYR A 33 5.33 -0.75 -6.85
C TYR A 33 3.87 -0.84 -7.33
N GLY A 34 3.64 -1.29 -8.57
CA GLY A 34 2.30 -1.53 -9.10
C GLY A 34 1.54 -2.62 -8.34
N GLU A 35 2.19 -3.73 -8.02
CA GLU A 35 1.58 -4.81 -7.22
C GLU A 35 1.30 -4.37 -5.78
N VAL A 36 2.19 -3.56 -5.18
CA VAL A 36 1.91 -2.91 -3.88
C VAL A 36 0.67 -2.02 -3.98
N ALA A 37 0.52 -1.25 -5.05
CA ALA A 37 -0.64 -0.39 -5.27
C ALA A 37 -1.93 -1.21 -5.39
N GLU A 38 -1.88 -2.36 -6.07
CA GLU A 38 -3.00 -3.28 -6.17
C GLU A 38 -3.41 -3.83 -4.80
N HIS A 39 -2.47 -4.29 -3.97
CA HIS A 39 -2.75 -4.74 -2.61
C HIS A 39 -3.38 -3.63 -1.75
N ILE A 40 -2.88 -2.40 -1.87
CA ILE A 40 -3.47 -1.24 -1.18
C ILE A 40 -4.92 -1.03 -1.64
N ALA A 41 -5.21 -1.15 -2.94
CA ALA A 41 -6.57 -1.03 -3.46
C ALA A 41 -7.50 -2.14 -2.97
N GLN A 42 -7.01 -3.39 -2.92
CA GLN A 42 -7.75 -4.53 -2.37
C GLN A 42 -8.10 -4.32 -0.90
N LEU A 43 -7.17 -3.81 -0.08
CA LEU A 43 -7.43 -3.47 1.32
C LEU A 43 -8.49 -2.36 1.46
N HIS A 44 -8.46 -1.33 0.61
CA HIS A 44 -9.50 -0.29 0.62
C HIS A 44 -10.89 -0.85 0.30
N LEU A 45 -11.00 -1.76 -0.68
CA LEU A 45 -12.25 -2.43 -0.99
C LEU A 45 -12.72 -3.30 0.19
N LEU A 46 -11.82 -4.08 0.78
CA LEU A 46 -12.11 -4.92 1.94
C LEU A 46 -12.66 -4.09 3.11
N PHE A 47 -11.96 -3.01 3.49
CA PHE A 47 -12.39 -2.15 4.59
C PHE A 47 -13.72 -1.47 4.30
N LYS A 48 -13.99 -1.10 3.04
CA LYS A 48 -15.29 -0.56 2.63
C LYS A 48 -16.41 -1.59 2.79
N GLU A 49 -16.21 -2.83 2.36
CA GLU A 49 -17.20 -3.91 2.51
C GLU A 49 -17.43 -4.28 3.98
N MET A 50 -16.42 -4.15 4.84
CA MET A 50 -16.56 -4.29 6.30
C MET A 50 -17.27 -3.10 6.97
N GLY A 51 -17.57 -2.02 6.24
CA GLY A 51 -18.23 -0.84 6.76
C GLY A 51 -17.33 0.10 7.57
N LEU A 52 -16.00 -0.04 7.45
CA LEU A 52 -15.02 0.76 8.19
C LEU A 52 -15.08 2.24 7.77
N LYS A 53 -14.99 3.14 8.74
CA LYS A 53 -15.09 4.60 8.53
C LYS A 53 -13.79 5.31 8.85
N LYS A 54 -13.61 6.48 8.23
CA LYS A 54 -12.46 7.35 8.49
C LYS A 54 -12.38 7.68 9.98
N GLY A 55 -11.20 7.46 10.57
CA GLY A 55 -10.92 7.72 11.98
C GLY A 55 -11.03 6.48 12.88
N GLU A 56 -11.57 5.37 12.37
CA GLU A 56 -11.54 4.09 13.06
C GLU A 56 -10.13 3.49 13.04
N LYS A 57 -9.81 2.71 14.07
CA LYS A 57 -8.48 2.14 14.29
C LYS A 57 -8.48 0.66 13.90
N VAL A 58 -7.49 0.25 13.13
CA VAL A 58 -7.28 -1.15 12.73
C VAL A 58 -6.07 -1.69 13.49
N ALA A 59 -6.23 -2.78 14.21
CA ALA A 59 -5.11 -3.49 14.83
C ALA A 59 -4.36 -4.29 13.74
N LEU A 60 -3.03 -4.21 13.77
CA LEU A 60 -2.17 -5.04 12.92
C LEU A 60 -1.56 -6.14 13.80
N CYS A 61 -1.79 -7.39 13.43
CA CYS A 61 -1.24 -8.57 14.08
C CYS A 61 -0.39 -9.31 13.04
N GLY A 62 0.92 -9.30 13.21
CA GLY A 62 1.90 -9.93 12.33
C GLY A 62 3.06 -10.52 13.10
#